data_AF-A0A521A0Q3-F1
#
_entry.id   AF-A0A521A0Q3-F1
#
_cell.length_a   1.000
_cell.length_b   1.000
_cell.length_c   1.000
_cell.angle_alpha   90.00
_cell.angle_beta   90.00
_cell.angle_gamma   90.00
#
_symmetry.space_group_name_H-M   'P 1'
#
loop_
_entity.id
_entity.type
_entity.pdbx_description
1 polymer ?
#
loop_
_entity_poly.entity_id
_entity_poly.type
_entity_poly.pdbx_seq_one_letter_code
_entity_poly.pdbx_strand_id
1 'polypeptide(L)'
;MNLQLACFVSPHGFGHATRTIALLQALQKRIPGFKATIFTTVPLSLFQSSGIDYSYHPMITDVGVVQRDAFTEDREQTRAKLAEHLHYAPSLINQGAELCRSCQLIVCDISFLGIEVGKVAKIPTLLVENFTWDWIYSQMGRDTGFEPYIEWLSESYAKADFRIQTDPVCTRISCDLHCSPMARRGITPPDRIRSEVAAGQRKIVLISMGGVAL
;
A
#
# COMPACT_ATOMS: atom_id res chain seq x y z
N MET A 1 -0.55 -23.29 -14.60
CA MET A 1 -1.55 -22.31 -14.11
C MET A 1 -0.92 -20.94 -14.22
N ASN A 2 -1.54 -20.01 -14.95
CA ASN A 2 -1.12 -18.61 -14.95
C ASN A 2 -1.85 -17.93 -13.78
N LEU A 3 -1.13 -17.54 -12.73
CA LEU A 3 -1.71 -16.78 -11.61
C LEU A 3 -1.70 -15.29 -11.97
N GLN A 4 -2.86 -14.65 -11.90
CA GLN A 4 -3.00 -13.21 -12.04
C GLN A 4 -3.51 -12.59 -10.74
N LEU A 5 -2.81 -11.59 -10.23
CA LEU A 5 -3.18 -10.85 -9.04
C LEU A 5 -3.56 -9.41 -9.37
N ALA A 6 -4.60 -8.90 -8.74
CA ALA A 6 -4.84 -7.46 -8.66
C ALA A 6 -4.13 -6.91 -7.41
N CYS A 7 -3.49 -5.76 -7.50
CA CYS A 7 -2.77 -5.12 -6.40
C CYS A 7 -3.25 -3.69 -6.23
N PHE A 8 -4.03 -3.42 -5.18
CA PHE A 8 -4.44 -2.08 -4.80
C PHE A 8 -3.44 -1.55 -3.78
N VAL A 9 -2.70 -0.52 -4.17
CA VAL A 9 -1.53 -0.06 -3.43
C VAL A 9 -1.71 1.38 -2.99
N SER A 10 -1.65 1.60 -1.68
CA SER A 10 -1.73 2.94 -1.13
C SER A 10 -0.71 3.88 -1.78
N PRO A 11 -1.14 5.07 -2.25
CA PRO A 11 -0.24 6.07 -2.77
C PRO A 11 0.45 6.90 -1.68
N HIS A 12 0.17 6.64 -0.41
CA HIS A 12 0.72 7.42 0.71
C HIS A 12 2.20 7.09 0.97
N GLY A 13 3.06 7.62 0.10
CA GLY A 13 4.50 7.40 0.14
C GLY A 13 4.95 6.14 -0.60
N PHE A 14 6.23 6.12 -0.98
CA PHE A 14 6.77 5.05 -1.84
C PHE A 14 7.01 3.71 -1.11
N GLY A 15 6.91 3.69 0.21
CA GLY A 15 7.07 2.48 1.03
C GLY A 15 6.11 1.36 0.58
N HIS A 16 4.83 1.69 0.42
CA HIS A 16 3.76 0.77 -0.01
C HIS A 16 4.04 0.14 -1.38
N ALA A 17 4.38 0.97 -2.37
CA ALA A 17 4.74 0.49 -3.69
C ALA A 17 6.01 -0.37 -3.68
N THR A 18 7.05 0.01 -2.94
CA THR A 18 8.27 -0.81 -2.85
C THR A 18 8.06 -2.13 -2.11
N ARG A 19 7.19 -2.17 -1.10
CA ARG A 19 6.73 -3.40 -0.43
C ARG A 19 6.00 -4.31 -1.42
N THR A 20 5.02 -3.78 -2.13
CA THR A 20 4.29 -4.53 -3.16
C THR A 20 5.23 -5.04 -4.25
N ILE A 21 6.17 -4.23 -4.74
CA ILE A 21 7.18 -4.66 -5.71
C ILE A 21 7.99 -5.85 -5.18
N ALA A 22 8.43 -5.83 -3.92
CA ALA A 22 9.18 -6.93 -3.32
C ALA A 22 8.37 -8.24 -3.28
N LEU A 23 7.09 -8.15 -2.92
CA LEU A 23 6.16 -9.28 -2.94
C LEU A 23 6.01 -9.86 -4.36
N LEU A 24 5.72 -9.01 -5.34
CA LEU A 24 5.50 -9.42 -6.72
C LEU A 24 6.75 -10.03 -7.35
N GLN A 25 7.94 -9.47 -7.09
CA GLN A 25 9.21 -10.06 -7.53
C GLN A 25 9.46 -11.44 -6.93
N ALA A 26 9.07 -11.67 -5.67
CA ALA A 26 9.19 -12.98 -5.04
C ALA A 26 8.24 -14.00 -5.67
N LEU A 27 7.01 -13.59 -5.99
CA LEU A 27 6.02 -14.45 -6.66
C LEU A 27 6.44 -14.80 -8.09
N GLN A 28 6.89 -13.83 -8.88
CA GLN A 28 7.35 -14.04 -10.26
C GLN A 28 8.47 -15.08 -10.36
N LYS A 29 9.36 -15.13 -9.36
CA LYS A 29 10.44 -16.14 -9.31
C LYS A 29 9.95 -17.56 -9.05
N ARG A 30 8.80 -17.70 -8.37
CA ARG A 30 8.26 -18.99 -7.93
C ARG A 30 7.18 -19.52 -8.87
N ILE A 31 6.50 -18.63 -9.60
CA ILE A 31 5.32 -18.95 -10.38
C ILE A 31 5.57 -18.53 -11.84
N PRO A 32 5.96 -19.47 -12.72
CA PRO A 32 6.09 -19.19 -14.14
C PRO A 32 4.77 -18.67 -14.73
N GLY A 33 4.83 -17.60 -15.52
CA GLY A 33 3.65 -16.98 -16.12
C GLY A 33 2.80 -16.14 -15.15
N PHE A 34 3.34 -15.78 -13.98
CA PHE A 34 2.74 -14.82 -13.06
C PHE A 34 2.49 -13.46 -13.74
N LYS A 35 1.32 -12.87 -13.48
CA LYS A 35 0.95 -11.53 -13.94
C LYS A 35 0.37 -10.70 -12.80
N ALA A 36 0.61 -9.40 -12.84
CA ALA A 36 0.01 -8.45 -11.91
C ALA A 36 -0.82 -7.38 -12.64
N THR A 37 -1.88 -6.92 -12.00
CA THR A 37 -2.64 -5.71 -12.38
C THR A 37 -2.53 -4.74 -11.22
N ILE A 38 -1.88 -3.59 -11.41
CA ILE A 38 -1.58 -2.63 -10.34
C ILE A 38 -2.55 -1.45 -10.39
N PHE A 39 -3.15 -1.13 -9.26
CA PHE A 39 -4.06 0.00 -9.05
C PHE A 39 -3.45 0.93 -8.01
N THR A 40 -3.02 2.12 -8.43
CA THR A 40 -2.43 3.15 -7.54
C THR A 40 -2.23 4.45 -8.30
N THR A 41 -1.95 5.56 -7.62
CA THR A 41 -1.45 6.80 -8.24
C THR A 41 0.06 7.00 -8.07
N VAL A 42 0.78 6.06 -7.43
CA VAL A 42 2.25 6.11 -7.33
C VAL A 42 2.90 6.09 -8.72
N PRO A 43 3.88 6.97 -9.02
CA PRO A 43 4.48 7.05 -10.35
C PRO A 43 4.91 5.71 -10.94
N LEU A 44 4.50 5.46 -12.18
CA LEU A 44 4.81 4.24 -12.95
C LEU A 44 6.32 3.93 -12.97
N SER A 45 7.17 4.97 -12.96
CA SER A 45 8.63 4.85 -12.93
C SER A 45 9.15 4.00 -11.77
N LEU A 46 8.46 3.98 -10.63
CA LEU A 46 8.85 3.17 -9.49
C LEU A 46 8.70 1.66 -9.79
N PHE A 47 7.64 1.28 -10.51
CA PHE A 47 7.37 -0.10 -10.92
C PHE A 47 8.16 -0.52 -12.16
N GLN A 48 8.49 0.39 -13.08
CA GLN A 48 9.26 0.07 -14.29
C GLN A 48 10.60 -0.58 -13.98
N SER A 49 11.29 -0.14 -12.93
CA SER A 49 12.59 -0.69 -12.53
C SER A 49 12.53 -2.09 -11.89
N SER A 50 11.34 -2.67 -11.74
CA SER A 50 11.14 -3.94 -11.04
C SER A 50 11.33 -5.19 -11.91
N GLY A 51 11.15 -5.08 -13.23
CA GLY A 51 11.13 -6.23 -14.15
C GLY A 51 9.93 -7.18 -13.94
N ILE A 52 8.88 -6.71 -13.27
CA ILE A 52 7.62 -7.45 -13.13
C ILE A 52 6.82 -7.36 -14.44
N ASP A 53 6.15 -8.44 -14.84
CA ASP A 53 5.10 -8.38 -15.89
C ASP A 53 3.78 -7.87 -15.27
N TYR A 54 3.41 -6.62 -15.56
CA TYR A 54 2.21 -5.99 -15.01
C TYR A 54 1.47 -5.07 -15.97
N SER A 55 0.16 -4.93 -15.78
CA SER A 55 -0.62 -3.78 -16.25
C SER A 55 -0.78 -2.75 -15.13
N TYR A 56 -0.93 -1.47 -15.49
CA TYR A 56 -1.01 -0.36 -14.55
C TYR A 56 -2.28 0.46 -14.79
N HIS A 57 -3.03 0.72 -13.74
CA HIS A 57 -4.26 1.49 -13.74
C HIS A 57 -4.18 2.61 -12.69
N PRO A 58 -4.11 3.89 -13.09
CA PRO A 58 -4.12 4.99 -12.15
C PRO A 58 -5.44 5.04 -11.39
N MET A 59 -5.39 4.88 -10.06
CA MET A 59 -6.58 4.85 -9.20
C MET A 59 -6.24 5.31 -7.78
N ILE A 60 -7.08 6.17 -7.20
CA ILE A 60 -6.97 6.57 -5.79
C ILE A 60 -7.52 5.42 -4.94
N THR A 61 -6.63 4.69 -4.28
CA THR A 61 -6.97 3.48 -3.51
C THR A 61 -7.27 3.73 -2.04
N ASP A 62 -6.90 4.91 -1.56
CA ASP A 62 -7.10 5.45 -0.22
C ASP A 62 -6.69 6.92 -0.20
N VAL A 63 -7.08 7.64 0.87
CA VAL A 63 -6.78 9.07 1.05
C VAL A 63 -5.47 9.30 1.78
N GLY A 64 -5.13 8.40 2.71
CA GLY A 64 -3.98 8.55 3.61
C GLY A 64 -4.07 9.78 4.51
N VAL A 65 -2.92 10.34 4.86
CA VAL A 65 -2.83 11.63 5.55
C VAL A 65 -2.33 12.67 4.55
N VAL A 66 -3.04 13.77 4.42
CA VAL A 66 -2.56 14.88 3.60
C VAL A 66 -1.48 15.62 4.40
N GLN A 67 -0.36 15.90 3.75
CA GLN A 67 0.80 16.53 4.38
C GLN A 67 1.11 17.84 3.66
N ARG A 68 1.40 18.90 4.42
CA ARG A 68 1.92 20.17 3.88
C ARG A 68 3.42 20.09 3.62
N ASP A 69 4.12 19.32 4.45
CA ASP A 69 5.54 19.02 4.36
C ASP A 69 5.83 17.68 5.07
N ALA A 70 7.09 17.29 5.16
CA ALA A 70 7.50 16.01 5.75
C ALA A 70 7.11 15.81 7.24
N PHE A 71 6.76 16.89 7.95
CA PHE A 71 6.48 16.89 9.39
C PHE A 71 5.08 17.39 9.74
N THR A 72 4.43 18.12 8.83
CA THR A 72 3.16 18.81 9.10
C THR A 72 2.00 18.14 8.37
N GLU A 73 1.10 17.52 9.14
CA GLU A 73 -0.17 16.98 8.66
C GLU A 73 -1.20 18.10 8.41
N ASP A 74 -1.97 18.00 7.33
CA ASP A 74 -3.16 18.80 7.08
C ASP A 74 -4.42 17.98 7.36
N ARG A 75 -4.86 18.02 8.62
CA ARG A 75 -6.02 17.25 9.09
C ARG A 75 -7.33 17.73 8.47
N GLU A 76 -7.47 19.03 8.22
CA GLU A 76 -8.67 19.59 7.60
C GLU A 76 -8.80 19.11 6.15
N GLN A 77 -7.70 19.19 5.39
CA GLN A 77 -7.68 18.71 4.02
C GLN A 77 -7.84 17.18 3.94
N THR A 78 -7.29 16.44 4.92
CA THR A 78 -7.51 15.00 5.02
C THR A 78 -8.99 14.68 5.19
N ARG A 79 -9.70 15.35 6.11
CA ARG A 79 -11.16 15.15 6.28
C ARG A 79 -11.94 15.55 5.03
N ALA A 80 -11.58 16.66 4.39
CA ALA A 80 -12.24 17.08 3.15
C ALA A 80 -12.14 16.01 2.06
N LYS A 81 -10.94 15.42 1.86
CA LYS A 81 -10.73 14.32 0.91
C LYS A 81 -11.44 13.04 1.33
N LEU A 82 -11.50 12.72 2.64
CA LEU A 82 -12.28 11.58 3.12
C LEU A 82 -13.77 11.76 2.83
N ALA A 83 -14.33 12.95 3.06
CA ALA A 83 -15.72 13.26 2.72
C ALA A 83 -16.01 13.09 1.22
N GLU A 84 -15.05 13.46 0.36
CA GLU A 84 -15.18 13.35 -1.09
C GLU A 84 -15.04 11.89 -1.59
N HIS A 85 -14.15 11.10 -0.99
CA HIS A 85 -13.72 9.83 -1.56
C HIS A 85 -14.13 8.57 -0.79
N LEU A 86 -14.43 8.64 0.52
CA LEU A 86 -14.60 7.43 1.35
C LEU A 86 -15.87 6.65 1.02
N HIS A 87 -16.96 7.33 0.68
CA HIS A 87 -18.15 6.70 0.13
C HIS A 87 -18.00 6.47 -1.37
N TYR A 88 -16.92 5.78 -1.76
CA TYR A 88 -16.54 5.56 -3.16
C TYR A 88 -17.77 5.41 -4.04
N ALA A 89 -17.83 6.24 -5.09
CA ALA A 89 -18.92 6.14 -6.05
C ALA A 89 -19.02 4.66 -6.48
N PRO A 90 -20.21 4.04 -6.44
CA PRO A 90 -20.36 2.64 -6.84
C PRO A 90 -19.77 2.35 -8.22
N SER A 91 -19.72 3.36 -9.10
CA SER A 91 -19.01 3.32 -10.38
C SER A 91 -17.52 2.98 -10.26
N LEU A 92 -16.79 3.55 -9.31
CA LEU A 92 -15.35 3.28 -9.12
C LEU A 92 -15.12 1.83 -8.67
N ILE A 93 -15.90 1.34 -7.71
CA ILE A 93 -15.80 -0.04 -7.23
C ILE A 93 -16.14 -1.02 -8.36
N ASN A 94 -17.21 -0.75 -9.11
CA ASN A 94 -17.61 -1.57 -10.25
C ASN A 94 -16.56 -1.56 -11.38
N GLN A 95 -15.95 -0.41 -11.65
CA GLN A 95 -14.84 -0.30 -12.60
C GLN A 95 -13.63 -1.13 -12.14
N GLY A 96 -13.25 -1.05 -10.86
CA GLY A 96 -12.19 -1.88 -10.29
C GLY A 96 -12.51 -3.37 -10.39
N ALA A 97 -13.76 -3.76 -10.07
CA ALA A 97 -14.22 -5.13 -10.16
C ALA A 97 -14.17 -5.68 -11.60
N GLU A 98 -14.51 -4.84 -12.58
CA GLU A 98 -14.35 -5.16 -14.01
C GLU A 98 -12.90 -5.51 -14.34
N LEU A 99 -11.99 -4.60 -13.99
CA LEU A 99 -10.57 -4.72 -14.30
C LEU A 99 -9.91 -5.91 -13.58
N CYS A 100 -10.54 -6.41 -12.52
CA CYS A 100 -10.07 -7.57 -11.75
C CYS A 100 -10.67 -8.91 -12.19
N ARG A 101 -11.59 -8.98 -13.16
CA ARG A 101 -12.35 -10.22 -13.48
C ARG A 101 -11.48 -11.45 -13.79
N SER A 102 -10.28 -11.27 -14.35
CA SER A 102 -9.35 -12.37 -14.63
C SER A 102 -8.41 -12.72 -13.47
N CYS A 103 -8.46 -11.98 -12.36
CA CYS A 103 -7.59 -12.17 -11.21
C CYS A 103 -8.14 -13.23 -10.26
N GLN A 104 -7.26 -13.97 -9.60
CA GLN A 104 -7.64 -15.01 -8.63
C GLN A 104 -7.65 -14.51 -7.18
N LEU A 105 -6.95 -13.41 -6.92
CA LEU A 105 -6.81 -12.81 -5.59
C LEU A 105 -6.51 -11.31 -5.75
N ILE A 106 -7.05 -10.51 -4.84
CA ILE A 106 -6.75 -9.08 -4.73
C ILE A 106 -5.83 -8.87 -3.53
N VAL A 107 -4.64 -8.33 -3.76
CA VAL A 107 -3.71 -7.89 -2.73
C VAL A 107 -4.01 -6.42 -2.42
N CYS A 108 -4.30 -6.13 -1.17
CA CYS A 108 -4.61 -4.81 -0.65
C CYS A 108 -3.44 -4.35 0.21
N ASP A 109 -2.53 -3.55 -0.35
CA ASP A 109 -1.45 -2.93 0.42
C ASP A 109 -2.01 -1.68 1.10
N ILE A 110 -2.47 -1.84 2.34
CA ILE A 110 -3.26 -0.89 3.16
C ILE A 110 -4.59 -0.43 2.52
N SER A 111 -4.78 -0.62 1.21
CA SER A 111 -5.94 -0.08 0.51
C SER A 111 -7.24 -0.73 0.97
N PHE A 112 -8.16 0.10 1.48
CA PHE A 112 -9.53 -0.31 1.75
C PHE A 112 -10.38 -0.40 0.47
N LEU A 113 -10.06 0.37 -0.59
CA LEU A 113 -10.73 0.23 -1.90
C LEU A 113 -10.60 -1.19 -2.47
N GLY A 114 -9.40 -1.78 -2.40
CA GLY A 114 -9.18 -3.13 -2.90
C GLY A 114 -10.06 -4.18 -2.20
N ILE A 115 -10.34 -3.97 -0.91
CA ILE A 115 -11.21 -4.85 -0.12
C ILE A 115 -12.65 -4.74 -0.62
N GLU A 116 -13.18 -3.52 -0.76
CA GLU A 116 -14.54 -3.30 -1.25
C GLU A 116 -14.72 -3.82 -2.70
N VAL A 117 -13.70 -3.61 -3.55
CA VAL A 117 -13.67 -4.19 -4.91
C VAL A 117 -13.75 -5.70 -4.87
N GLY A 118 -12.99 -6.37 -3.99
CA GLY A 118 -13.01 -7.82 -3.85
C GLY A 118 -14.39 -8.35 -3.45
N LYS A 119 -15.12 -7.63 -2.58
CA LYS A 119 -16.48 -8.02 -2.18
C LYS A 119 -17.47 -7.92 -3.33
N VAL A 120 -17.40 -6.86 -4.13
CA VAL A 120 -18.25 -6.72 -5.33
C VAL A 120 -17.88 -7.73 -6.42
N ALA A 121 -16.58 -7.93 -6.65
CA ALA A 121 -16.08 -8.87 -7.66
C ALA A 121 -16.21 -10.35 -7.25
N LYS A 122 -16.47 -10.62 -5.95
CA LYS A 122 -16.42 -11.96 -5.34
C LYS A 122 -15.05 -12.63 -5.52
N ILE A 123 -13.99 -11.85 -5.40
CA ILE A 123 -12.60 -12.32 -5.46
C ILE A 123 -12.02 -12.22 -4.05
N PRO A 124 -11.31 -13.25 -3.56
CA PRO A 124 -10.72 -13.19 -2.23
C PRO A 124 -9.71 -12.04 -2.11
N THR A 125 -9.64 -11.46 -0.91
CA THR A 125 -8.82 -10.30 -0.60
C THR A 125 -7.75 -10.65 0.43
N LEU A 126 -6.52 -10.18 0.18
CA LEU A 126 -5.37 -10.31 1.06
C LEU A 126 -4.92 -8.92 1.50
N LEU A 127 -5.19 -8.55 2.74
CA LEU A 127 -4.69 -7.31 3.33
C LEU A 127 -3.23 -7.50 3.75
N VAL A 128 -2.34 -6.68 3.19
CA VAL A 128 -0.94 -6.57 3.60
C VAL A 128 -0.75 -5.26 4.32
N GLU A 129 -0.40 -5.32 5.60
CA GLU A 129 -0.40 -4.15 6.46
C GLU A 129 0.78 -4.08 7.41
N ASN A 130 1.02 -2.87 7.90
CA ASN A 130 1.82 -2.59 9.09
C ASN A 130 1.12 -1.56 10.00
N PHE A 131 0.10 -0.90 9.45
CA PHE A 131 -0.94 -0.12 10.12
C PHE A 131 -2.19 -0.16 9.23
N THR A 132 -3.30 0.40 9.71
CA THR A 132 -4.48 0.67 8.88
C THR A 132 -4.90 2.13 9.05
N TRP A 133 -5.68 2.66 8.11
CA TRP A 133 -6.09 4.08 8.15
C TRP A 133 -7.01 4.42 9.32
N ASP A 134 -7.90 3.51 9.75
CA ASP A 134 -8.69 3.65 10.97
C ASP A 134 -7.78 3.78 12.21
N TRP A 135 -6.71 2.97 12.28
CA TRP A 135 -5.73 3.09 13.35
C TRP A 135 -5.03 4.45 13.30
N ILE A 136 -4.52 4.88 12.15
CA ILE A 136 -3.83 6.18 12.01
C ILE A 136 -4.75 7.34 12.43
N TYR A 137 -5.98 7.38 11.93
CA TYR A 137 -6.91 8.46 12.27
C TYR A 137 -7.31 8.43 13.75
N SER A 138 -7.39 7.24 14.38
CA SER A 138 -7.65 7.14 15.82
C SER A 138 -6.54 7.78 16.68
N GLN A 139 -5.30 7.86 16.16
CA GLN A 139 -4.18 8.50 16.86
C GLN A 139 -4.22 10.04 16.77
N MET A 140 -5.11 10.63 15.96
CA MET A 140 -5.18 12.08 15.78
C MET A 140 -5.88 12.83 16.92
N GLY A 141 -6.47 12.10 17.87
CA GLY A 141 -7.19 12.65 19.02
C GLY A 141 -8.70 12.48 18.92
N ARG A 142 -9.41 12.80 20.02
CA ARG A 142 -10.88 12.75 20.10
C ARG A 142 -11.50 14.06 19.64
N ASP A 143 -12.76 13.99 19.22
CA ASP A 143 -13.59 15.12 18.79
C ASP A 143 -12.97 15.87 17.60
N THR A 144 -12.30 15.11 16.72
CA THR A 144 -11.55 15.66 15.57
C THR A 144 -12.35 15.62 14.27
N GLY A 145 -13.52 14.97 14.27
CA GLY A 145 -14.35 14.74 13.09
C GLY A 145 -13.89 13.55 12.23
N PHE A 146 -12.95 12.75 12.72
CA PHE A 146 -12.49 11.52 12.06
C PHE A 146 -13.28 10.28 12.49
N GLU A 147 -14.06 10.37 13.56
CA GLU A 147 -14.77 9.25 14.19
C GLU A 147 -15.66 8.46 13.22
N PRO A 148 -16.47 9.09 12.35
CA PRO A 148 -17.27 8.35 11.37
C PRO A 148 -16.42 7.59 10.34
N TYR A 149 -15.26 8.15 9.98
CA TYR A 149 -14.34 7.52 9.03
C TYR A 149 -13.58 6.36 9.65
N ILE A 150 -13.20 6.47 10.93
CA ILE A 150 -12.58 5.39 11.70
C ILE A 150 -13.52 4.20 11.77
N GLU A 151 -14.79 4.43 12.12
CA GLU A 151 -15.80 3.36 12.20
C GLU A 151 -15.99 2.66 10.85
N TRP A 152 -16.23 3.43 9.79
CA TRP A 152 -16.42 2.88 8.45
C TRP A 152 -15.18 2.12 7.94
N LEU A 153 -13.98 2.66 8.17
CA LEU A 153 -12.74 2.01 7.75
C LEU A 153 -12.49 0.71 8.51
N SER A 154 -12.73 0.71 9.83
CA SER A 154 -12.63 -0.50 10.65
C SER A 154 -13.57 -1.60 10.12
N GLU A 155 -14.81 -1.24 9.77
CA GLU A 155 -15.74 -2.17 9.13
C GLU A 155 -15.23 -2.68 7.77
N SER A 156 -14.65 -1.80 6.95
CA SER A 156 -14.07 -2.18 5.65
C SER A 156 -12.89 -3.15 5.82
N TYR A 157 -11.93 -2.85 6.68
CA TYR A 157 -10.77 -3.72 6.93
C TYR A 157 -11.15 -5.07 7.54
N ALA A 158 -12.25 -5.13 8.31
CA ALA A 158 -12.77 -6.38 8.85
C ALA A 158 -13.32 -7.32 7.77
N LYS A 159 -13.61 -6.81 6.56
CA LYS A 159 -14.06 -7.63 5.43
C LYS A 159 -12.90 -8.37 4.74
N ALA A 160 -11.63 -8.05 5.00
CA ALA A 160 -10.52 -8.76 4.35
C ALA A 160 -10.58 -10.27 4.62
N ASP A 161 -10.39 -11.10 3.59
CA ASP A 161 -10.49 -12.56 3.72
C ASP A 161 -9.24 -13.17 4.37
N PHE A 162 -8.08 -12.57 4.10
CA PHE A 162 -6.79 -12.93 4.69
C PHE A 162 -6.03 -11.67 5.10
N ARG A 163 -5.17 -11.79 6.13
CA ARG A 163 -4.38 -10.69 6.67
C ARG A 163 -2.91 -11.09 6.89
N ILE A 164 -2.00 -10.27 6.38
CA ILE A 164 -0.56 -10.34 6.64
C ILE A 164 -0.12 -9.06 7.36
N GLN A 165 0.46 -9.22 8.55
CA GLN A 165 1.14 -8.13 9.26
C GLN A 165 2.64 -8.18 8.98
N THR A 166 3.17 -7.05 8.51
CA THR A 166 4.59 -6.84 8.19
C THR A 166 5.23 -5.97 9.27
N ASP A 167 6.36 -6.40 9.81
CA ASP A 167 7.13 -5.57 10.74
C ASP A 167 7.72 -4.33 10.02
N PRO A 168 7.90 -3.20 10.72
CA PRO A 168 7.39 -2.92 12.05
C PRO A 168 5.87 -2.66 12.01
N VAL A 169 5.11 -3.38 12.84
CA VAL A 169 3.66 -3.24 12.93
C VAL A 169 3.25 -2.34 14.09
N CYS A 170 2.32 -1.42 13.86
CA CYS A 170 1.84 -0.47 14.86
C CYS A 170 1.03 -1.15 15.97
N THR A 171 0.13 -2.08 15.60
CA THR A 171 -0.66 -2.87 16.56
C THR A 171 -0.71 -4.32 16.09
N ARG A 172 -0.26 -5.24 16.94
CA ARG A 172 -0.37 -6.68 16.67
C ARG A 172 -1.80 -7.13 16.92
N ILE A 173 -2.39 -7.78 15.92
CA ILE A 173 -3.71 -8.41 16.01
C ILE A 173 -3.66 -9.83 15.46
N SER A 174 -4.78 -10.57 15.59
CA SER A 174 -4.91 -11.87 14.94
C SER A 174 -4.81 -11.70 13.42
N CYS A 175 -3.93 -12.48 12.79
CA CYS A 175 -3.70 -12.47 11.35
C CYS A 175 -3.27 -13.86 10.87
N ASP A 176 -3.38 -14.11 9.57
CA ASP A 176 -2.98 -15.39 8.94
C ASP A 176 -1.46 -15.54 8.88
N LEU A 177 -0.73 -14.43 8.76
CA LEU A 177 0.72 -14.43 8.75
C LEU A 177 1.28 -13.14 9.35
N HIS A 178 2.27 -13.31 10.21
CA HIS A 178 3.16 -12.23 10.62
C HIS A 178 4.53 -12.46 10.01
N CYS A 179 5.15 -11.43 9.42
CA CYS A 179 6.48 -11.57 8.82
C CYS A 179 7.38 -10.35 9.05
N SER A 180 8.68 -10.57 8.85
CA SER A 180 9.69 -9.52 8.83
C SER A 180 9.40 -8.44 7.78
N PRO A 181 10.08 -7.27 7.85
CA PRO A 181 9.83 -6.18 6.92
C PRO A 181 9.94 -6.63 5.46
N MET A 182 8.88 -6.35 4.69
CA MET A 182 8.87 -6.55 3.24
C MET A 182 9.43 -5.30 2.56
N ALA A 183 10.68 -5.37 2.12
CA ALA A 183 11.36 -4.26 1.47
C ALA A 183 12.05 -4.70 0.18
N ARG A 184 12.27 -3.74 -0.72
CA ARG A 184 13.07 -3.96 -1.94
C ARG A 184 14.47 -4.45 -1.56
N ARG A 185 14.99 -5.41 -2.31
CA ARG A 185 16.37 -5.88 -2.13
C ARG A 185 17.35 -4.75 -2.44
N GLY A 186 18.28 -4.48 -1.52
CA GLY A 186 19.37 -3.54 -1.74
C GLY A 186 20.21 -3.94 -2.95
N ILE A 187 20.44 -3.00 -3.86
CA ILE A 187 21.15 -3.24 -5.13
C ILE A 187 22.64 -2.86 -5.00
N THR A 188 22.95 -1.82 -4.24
CA THR A 188 24.32 -1.30 -4.11
C THR A 188 25.01 -1.87 -2.88
N PRO A 189 26.20 -2.51 -3.02
CA PRO A 189 26.97 -3.01 -1.89
C PRO A 189 27.41 -1.88 -0.94
N PRO A 190 27.52 -2.14 0.39
CA PRO A 190 27.92 -1.12 1.37
C PRO A 190 29.25 -0.43 1.06
N ASP A 191 30.26 -1.15 0.58
CA ASP A 191 31.58 -0.58 0.27
C ASP A 191 31.53 0.42 -0.90
N ARG A 192 30.65 0.16 -1.86
CA ARG A 192 30.42 1.07 -2.99
C ARG A 192 29.73 2.34 -2.50
N ILE A 193 28.70 2.22 -1.67
CA ILE A 193 28.03 3.38 -1.05
C ILE A 193 29.05 4.21 -0.26
N ARG A 194 29.88 3.57 0.57
CA ARG A 194 30.93 4.24 1.35
C ARG A 194 31.94 4.98 0.49
N SER A 195 32.30 4.41 -0.66
CA SER A 195 33.21 5.04 -1.62
C SER A 195 32.55 6.25 -2.30
N GLU A 196 31.29 6.13 -2.73
CA GLU A 196 30.52 7.20 -3.37
C GLU A 196 30.32 8.41 -2.44
N VAL A 197 30.11 8.19 -1.14
CA VAL A 197 30.02 9.29 -0.14
C VAL A 197 31.36 9.68 0.48
N ALA A 198 32.47 9.17 -0.07
CA ALA A 198 33.85 9.40 0.39
C ALA A 198 34.07 9.17 1.90
N ALA A 199 33.32 8.26 2.54
CA ALA A 199 33.29 8.13 3.99
C ALA A 199 34.55 7.49 4.59
N GLY A 200 35.25 6.63 3.85
CA GLY A 200 36.34 5.82 4.40
C GLY A 200 35.86 5.02 5.62
N GLN A 201 36.60 5.10 6.73
CA GLN A 201 36.27 4.46 8.01
C GLN A 201 35.33 5.27 8.92
N ARG A 202 34.88 6.46 8.48
CA ARG A 202 34.01 7.32 9.29
C ARG A 202 32.63 6.69 9.48
N LYS A 203 31.99 6.98 10.62
CA LYS A 203 30.57 6.69 10.83
C LYS A 203 29.76 7.62 9.93
N ILE A 204 28.73 7.07 9.28
CA ILE A 204 27.82 7.80 8.40
C ILE A 204 26.47 7.85 9.09
N VAL A 205 25.86 9.04 9.11
CA VAL A 205 24.46 9.21 9.51
C VAL A 205 23.69 9.60 8.26
N LEU A 206 22.67 8.82 7.92
CA LEU A 206 21.73 9.16 6.86
C LEU A 206 20.53 9.88 7.50
N ILE A 207 20.28 11.09 7.04
CA ILE A 207 19.07 11.84 7.38
C ILE A 207 18.21 11.87 6.12
N SER A 208 17.09 11.17 6.15
CA SER A 208 16.13 11.10 5.05
C SER A 208 14.72 11.18 5.60
N MET A 209 13.88 11.97 4.95
CA MET A 209 12.47 12.17 5.31
C MET A 209 11.54 11.22 4.54
N GLY A 210 12.10 10.19 3.90
CA GLY A 210 11.35 9.27 3.05
C GLY A 210 11.03 9.87 1.67
N GLY A 211 10.14 9.20 0.94
CA GLY A 211 9.64 9.65 -0.35
C GLY A 211 8.13 9.85 -0.28
N VAL A 212 7.69 11.09 -0.49
CA VAL A 212 6.28 11.47 -0.61
C VAL A 212 5.95 11.65 -2.09
N ALA A 213 4.85 11.07 -2.54
CA ALA A 213 4.27 11.42 -3.83
C ALA A 213 3.58 12.78 -3.65
N LEU A 214 4.30 13.88 -3.93
CA LEU A 214 3.71 15.22 -4.01
C LEU A 214 2.97 15.39 -5.33
#